data_AF-A0A357IMG6-F1
#
_entry.id   AF-A0A357IMG6-F1
#
_cell.length_a   1.000
_cell.length_b   1.000
_cell.length_c   1.000
_cell.angle_alpha   90.00
_cell.angle_beta   90.00
_cell.angle_gamma   90.00
#
_symmetry.space_group_name_H-M   'P 1'
#
loop_
_entity.id
_entity.type
_entity.pdbx_description
1 polymer ?
#
loop_
_entity_poly.entity_id
_entity_poly.type
_entity_poly.pdbx_seq_one_letter_code
_entity_poly.pdbx_strand_id
1 'polypeptide(L)' 'MKRIYLKTLRESQDLSLEEMASLSEVSYNYILNIENGHQGDQASFMMMARLARAYGITLEDLYRYEYQYLLKKGKIRLND' A
#
# COMPACT_ATOMS: atom_id res chain seq x y z
N MET A 1 2.45 8.30 10.02
CA MET A 1 1.79 7.01 10.26
C MET A 1 2.11 6.06 9.12
N LYS A 2 2.56 4.84 9.43
CA LYS A 2 2.95 3.82 8.46
C LYS A 2 1.73 3.12 7.84
N ARG A 3 1.84 2.67 6.59
CA ARG A 3 0.84 1.82 5.92
C ARG A 3 1.12 0.36 6.27
N ILE A 4 0.87 0.00 7.54
CA ILE A 4 1.16 -1.34 8.05
C ILE A 4 0.47 -2.44 7.21
N TYR A 5 -0.71 -2.16 6.65
CA TYR A 5 -1.43 -3.12 5.82
C TYR A 5 -0.62 -3.59 4.59
N LEU A 6 0.17 -2.71 3.94
CA LEU A 6 1.03 -3.08 2.81
C LEU A 6 2.13 -4.04 3.26
N LYS A 7 2.79 -3.68 4.37
CA LYS A 7 3.81 -4.53 5.00
C LYS A 7 3.24 -5.90 5.38
N THR A 8 2.05 -5.94 5.98
CA THR A 8 1.40 -7.20 6.37
C THR A 8 1.04 -8.06 5.16
N LEU A 9 0.52 -7.49 4.08
CA LEU A 9 0.24 -8.23 2.85
C LEU A 9 1.51 -8.84 2.27
N ARG A 10 2.61 -8.07 2.23
CA ARG A 10 3.91 -8.55 1.76
C ARG A 10 4.45 -9.68 2.63
N GLU A 11 4.45 -9.51 3.95
CA GLU A 11 4.98 -10.49 4.89
C GLU A 11 4.11 -11.75 4.96
N SER A 12 2.80 -11.67 4.71
CA SER A 12 1.94 -12.87 4.60
C SER A 12 2.22 -13.75 3.38
N GLN A 13 3.01 -13.25 2.43
CA GLN A 13 3.46 -13.97 1.24
C GLN A 13 4.94 -14.36 1.34
N ASP A 14 5.57 -14.17 2.50
CA ASP A 14 7.00 -14.40 2.75
C ASP A 14 7.93 -13.60 1.81
N LEU A 15 7.49 -12.43 1.33
CA LEU A 15 8.24 -11.61 0.38
C LEU A 15 9.12 -10.55 1.08
N SER A 16 10.35 -10.40 0.61
CA SER A 16 11.22 -9.26 0.89
C SER A 16 10.76 -7.99 0.15
N LEU A 17 11.33 -6.84 0.51
CA LEU A 17 11.06 -5.58 -0.19
C LEU A 17 11.55 -5.63 -1.64
N GLU A 18 12.69 -6.27 -1.89
CA GLU A 18 13.28 -6.49 -3.20
C GLU A 18 12.41 -7.39 -4.08
N GLU A 19 11.90 -8.49 -3.54
CA GLU A 19 10.99 -9.39 -4.27
C GLU A 19 9.67 -8.69 -4.59
N MET A 20 9.09 -7.96 -3.63
CA MET A 20 7.88 -7.17 -3.88
C MET A 20 8.10 -6.09 -4.95
N ALA A 21 9.24 -5.40 -4.91
CA ALA A 21 9.62 -4.42 -5.92
C ALA A 21 9.71 -5.06 -7.32
N SER A 22 10.32 -6.24 -7.42
CA SER A 22 10.40 -7.00 -8.67
C SER A 22 9.01 -7.43 -9.16
N LEU A 23 8.19 -8.04 -8.32
CA LEU A 23 6.85 -8.54 -8.68
C LEU A 23 5.88 -7.44 -9.10
N SER A 24 5.95 -6.29 -8.44
CA SER A 24 5.10 -5.14 -8.75
C SER A 24 5.65 -4.25 -9.87
N GLU A 25 6.90 -4.50 -10.30
CA GLU A 25 7.66 -3.65 -11.22
C GLU A 25 7.76 -2.19 -10.73
N VAL A 26 7.86 -2.03 -9.42
CA VAL A 26 7.96 -0.75 -8.71
C VAL A 26 9.35 -0.67 -8.08
N SER A 27 9.92 0.53 -7.98
CA SER A 27 11.26 0.64 -7.36
C SER A 27 11.24 0.23 -5.90
N TYR A 28 12.32 -0.42 -5.44
CA TYR A 28 12.54 -0.74 -4.03
C TYR A 28 12.27 0.46 -3.11
N ASN A 29 12.81 1.63 -3.46
CA ASN A 29 12.62 2.86 -2.70
C ASN A 29 11.16 3.28 -2.59
N TYR A 30 10.34 3.02 -3.62
CA TYR A 30 8.91 3.30 -3.52
C TYR A 30 8.23 2.35 -2.53
N ILE A 31 8.51 1.04 -2.57
CA ILE A 31 7.96 0.07 -1.60
C ILE A 31 8.35 0.46 -0.17
N LEU A 32 9.64 0.72 0.05
CA LEU A 32 10.17 1.17 1.34
C LEU A 32 9.46 2.44 1.83
N ASN A 33 9.30 3.43 0.97
CA ASN A 33 8.69 4.71 1.34
C ASN A 33 7.19 4.61 1.56
N ILE A 34 6.45 3.85 0.74
CA ILE A 34 5.00 3.75 0.86
C ILE A 34 4.60 2.97 2.12
N GLU A 35 5.29 1.87 2.44
CA GLU A 35 5.06 1.11 3.69
C GLU A 35 5.34 1.98 4.93
N ASN A 36 6.42 2.76 4.90
CA ASN A 36 6.76 3.67 6.00
C ASN A 36 5.91 4.97 6.03
N GLY A 37 5.03 5.17 5.04
CA GLY A 37 4.15 6.34 4.98
C GLY A 37 4.83 7.63 4.51
N HIS A 38 6.01 7.54 3.90
CA HIS A 38 6.75 8.67 3.33
C HIS A 38 6.21 9.11 1.96
N GLN A 39 5.38 8.30 1.30
CA GLN A 39 4.75 8.64 0.01
C GLN A 39 3.58 9.65 0.14
N GLY A 40 3.38 10.24 1.33
CA GLY A 40 2.28 11.18 1.59
C GLY A 40 0.89 10.52 1.65
N ASP A 41 -0.14 11.34 1.53
CA ASP A 41 -1.56 10.93 1.58
C ASP A 41 -2.15 10.56 0.21
N GLN A 42 -1.44 10.91 -0.87
CA GLN A 42 -1.90 10.76 -2.25
C GLN A 42 -0.98 9.79 -3.00
N ALA A 43 -1.14 8.49 -2.75
CA ALA A 43 -0.45 7.46 -3.51
C ALA A 43 -1.01 7.42 -4.94
N SER A 44 -0.13 7.33 -5.94
CA SER A 44 -0.53 7.23 -7.35
C SER A 44 -1.41 6.01 -7.59
N PHE A 45 -2.56 6.20 -8.23
CA PHE A 45 -3.50 5.14 -8.59
C PHE A 45 -2.82 4.02 -9.40
N MET A 46 -1.95 4.38 -10.35
CA MET A 46 -1.21 3.41 -11.16
C MET A 46 -0.30 2.53 -10.31
N MET A 47 0.36 3.12 -9.31
CA MET A 47 1.25 2.37 -8.40
C MET A 47 0.44 1.46 -7.48
N MET A 48 -0.69 1.95 -6.96
CA MET A 48 -1.61 1.14 -6.15
C MET A 48 -2.18 -0.04 -6.95
N ALA A 49 -2.47 0.15 -8.24
CA ALA A 49 -2.90 -0.92 -9.14
C ALA A 49 -1.81 -1.98 -9.37
N ARG A 50 -0.54 -1.57 -9.54
CA ARG A 50 0.60 -2.50 -9.63
C ARG A 50 0.78 -3.32 -8.35
N LEU A 51 0.68 -2.65 -7.20
CA LEU A 51 0.74 -3.30 -5.90
C LEU A 51 -0.40 -4.29 -5.69
N ALA A 52 -1.64 -3.92 -6.01
CA ALA A 52 -2.80 -4.82 -5.89
C ALA A 52 -2.58 -6.11 -6.67
N ARG A 53 -2.10 -6.01 -7.93
CA ARG A 53 -1.76 -7.17 -8.76
C ARG A 53 -0.66 -8.02 -8.13
N ALA A 54 0.41 -7.42 -7.62
CA ALA A 54 1.51 -8.15 -7.00
C ALA A 54 1.08 -8.86 -5.71
N TYR A 55 0.22 -8.23 -4.91
CA TYR A 55 -0.38 -8.85 -3.72
C TYR A 55 -1.45 -9.90 -4.05
N GLY A 56 -1.86 -10.06 -5.31
CA GLY A 56 -2.92 -10.99 -5.69
C GLY A 56 -4.30 -10.62 -5.14
N ILE A 57 -4.55 -9.33 -4.87
CA ILE A 57 -5.84 -8.81 -4.40
C ILE A 57 -6.45 -7.86 -5.42
N THR A 58 -7.75 -7.61 -5.31
CA THR A 58 -8.39 -6.61 -6.17
C THR A 58 -7.92 -5.20 -5.80
N LEU A 59 -7.98 -4.28 -6.76
CA LEU A 59 -7.71 -2.87 -6.49
C LEU A 59 -8.71 -2.28 -5.50
N GLU A 60 -9.95 -2.76 -5.53
CA GLU A 60 -10.98 -2.39 -4.56
C GLU A 60 -10.58 -2.78 -3.12
N ASP A 61 -10.15 -4.03 -2.90
CA ASP A 61 -9.70 -4.50 -1.59
C ASP A 61 -8.53 -3.67 -1.07
N LEU A 62 -7.58 -3.36 -1.95
CA LEU A 62 -6.45 -2.50 -1.60
C LEU A 62 -6.90 -1.11 -1.16
N TYR A 63 -7.87 -0.51 -1.87
CA TYR A 63 -8.43 0.79 -1.48
C TYR A 63 -9.30 0.74 -0.22
N ARG A 64 -9.91 -0.40 0.11
CA ARG A 64 -10.56 -0.59 1.42
C ARG A 64 -9.54 -0.48 2.55
N TYR A 65 -8.35 -1.08 2.41
CA TYR A 65 -7.28 -0.91 3.39
C TYR A 65 -6.74 0.53 3.44
N GLU A 66 -6.51 1.16 2.29
CA GLU A 66 -6.05 2.55 2.23
C GLU A 66 -7.07 3.52 2.84
N TYR A 67 -8.37 3.28 2.65
CA TYR A 67 -9.44 4.05 3.29
C TYR A 67 -9.35 3.96 4.81
N GLN A 68 -9.17 2.75 5.37
CA GLN A 68 -8.98 2.57 6.81
C GLN A 68 -7.71 3.26 7.33
N TYR A 69 -6.63 3.24 6.54
CA TYR A 69 -5.41 3.99 6.84
C TYR A 69 -5.68 5.50 6.88
N LEU A 70 -6.36 6.06 5.89
CA LEU A 70 -6.64 7.49 5.80
C LEU A 70 -7.64 7.96 6.88
N LEU A 71 -8.64 7.14 7.24
CA LEU A 71 -9.52 7.38 8.39
C LEU A 71 -8.72 7.47 9.68
N LYS A 72 -7.87 6.49 9.97
CA LYS A 72 -7.02 6.47 11.18
C LYS A 72 -6.04 7.65 11.22
N LYS A 73 -5.64 8.17 10.06
CA LYS A 73 -4.79 9.36 9.93
C LYS A 73 -5.55 10.67 10.10
N GLY A 74 -6.88 10.64 10.19
CA GLY A 74 -7.74 11.81 10.23
C GLY A 74 -7.81 12.57 8.90
N LYS A 75 -7.47 11.91 7.78
CA LYS A 75 -7.50 12.50 6.42
C LYS A 75 -8.85 12.36 5.76
N ILE A 76 -9.59 11.33 6.13
CA ILE A 76 -11.00 11.17 5.80
C ILE A 76 -11.78 11.32 7.11
N ARG A 77 -12.94 11.97 7.03
CA ARG A 77 -13.92 12.01 8.11
C ARG A 77 -15.13 11.22 7.65
N LEU A 78 -15.72 10.44 8.55
CA LEU A 78 -17.07 9.92 8.30
C LEU A 78 -17.98 11.15 8.27
N ASN A 79 -18.76 11.28 7.22
CA ASN A 79 -19.88 12.20 7.25
C ASN A 79 -20.93 11.54 8.15
N ASP A 80 -21.38 12.27 9.16
CA ASP A 80 -22.51 11.90 10.00
C ASP A 80 -23.80 11.78 9.15
#